data_AF-A0A8C3G6Q4-F1
#
_entry.id   AF-A0A8C3G6Q4-F1
#
_cell.length_a   1.000
_cell.length_b   1.000
_cell.length_c   1.000
_cell.angle_alpha   90.00
_cell.angle_beta   90.00
_cell.angle_gamma   90.00
#
_symmetry.space_group_name_H-M   'P 1'
#
loop_
_entity.id
_entity.type
_entity.pdbx_description
1 polymer ?
#
loop_
_entity_poly.entity_id
_entity_poly.type
_entity_poly.pdbx_seq_one_letter_code
_entity_poly.pdbx_strand_id
1 'polypeptide(L)'
;MEKFNASIAYDQRMWNADIRGSKAYVKALEKAKLVTTEEMNQIVQGLDQISGEWSQGLFVIKPEDEDIHTANERRLKKLIGAPAGKLHTGRSRNDQVCLSNIKAVVWYLIK
;
A
#
# COMPACT_ATOMS: atom_id res chain seq x y z
N MET A 1 -13.46 -19.02 9.18
CA MET A 1 -12.63 -19.36 8.01
C MET A 1 -11.57 -18.29 7.75
N GLU A 2 -11.88 -17.01 7.95
CA GLU A 2 -10.98 -15.87 7.62
C GLU A 2 -9.68 -15.78 8.44
N LYS A 3 -9.66 -16.20 9.71
CA LYS A 3 -8.45 -16.12 10.55
C LYS A 3 -7.27 -16.97 10.08
N PHE A 4 -7.49 -18.01 9.28
CA PHE A 4 -6.40 -18.92 8.87
C PHE A 4 -5.58 -18.37 7.71
N ASN A 5 -6.14 -17.44 6.92
CA ASN A 5 -5.50 -16.87 5.74
C ASN A 5 -5.01 -15.42 5.95
N ALA A 6 -5.40 -14.77 7.04
CA ALA A 6 -4.97 -13.40 7.33
C ALA A 6 -3.48 -13.37 7.73
N SER A 7 -2.66 -12.67 6.96
CA SER A 7 -1.23 -12.47 7.22
C SER A 7 -0.93 -11.12 7.91
N ILE A 8 -1.94 -10.24 8.08
CA ILE A 8 -1.78 -8.89 8.63
C ILE A 8 -1.00 -8.82 9.95
N ALA A 9 -1.22 -9.79 10.85
CA ALA A 9 -0.54 -9.87 12.14
C ALA A 9 1.00 -9.97 11.99
N TYR A 10 1.47 -10.51 10.86
CA TYR A 10 2.88 -10.67 10.55
C TYR A 10 3.37 -9.60 9.57
N ASP A 11 2.65 -9.38 8.46
CA ASP A 11 3.10 -8.53 7.36
C ASP A 11 2.94 -7.03 7.62
N GLN A 12 2.22 -6.62 8.67
CA GLN A 12 2.08 -5.20 9.04
C GLN A 12 3.42 -4.49 9.17
N ARG A 13 4.49 -5.18 9.58
CA ARG A 13 5.86 -4.64 9.66
C ARG A 13 6.39 -4.13 8.32
N MET A 14 5.81 -4.58 7.21
CA MET A 14 6.17 -4.21 5.85
C MET A 14 5.40 -2.98 5.35
N TRP A 15 4.61 -2.30 6.18
CA TRP A 15 3.80 -1.13 5.81
C TRP A 15 4.61 -0.08 5.03
N ASN A 16 5.85 0.20 5.44
CA ASN A 16 6.69 1.20 4.79
C ASN A 16 7.18 0.73 3.40
N ALA A 17 7.40 -0.57 3.22
CA ALA A 17 7.74 -1.14 1.92
C ALA A 17 6.55 -1.05 0.96
N ASP A 18 5.36 -1.45 1.41
CA ASP A 18 4.13 -1.39 0.62
C ASP A 18 3.80 0.05 0.20
N ILE A 19 3.79 1.01 1.12
CA ILE A 19 3.49 2.42 0.83
C ILE A 19 4.45 2.99 -0.22
N ARG A 20 5.76 2.74 -0.08
CA ARG A 20 6.75 3.21 -1.05
C ARG A 20 6.57 2.56 -2.41
N GLY A 21 6.27 1.26 -2.44
CA GLY A 21 5.96 0.52 -3.67
C GLY A 21 4.74 1.10 -4.37
N SER A 22 3.67 1.38 -3.62
CA SER A 22 2.43 1.98 -4.12
C SER A 22 2.63 3.41 -4.65
N LYS A 23 3.45 4.23 -3.98
CA LYS A 23 3.84 5.56 -4.50
C LYS A 23 4.64 5.48 -5.80
N ALA A 24 5.55 4.52 -5.91
CA ALA A 24 6.31 4.32 -7.15
C ALA A 24 5.38 3.86 -8.29
N TYR A 25 4.44 2.96 -7.98
CA TYR A 25 3.49 2.43 -8.93
C TYR A 25 2.57 3.51 -9.50
N VAL A 26 1.95 4.34 -8.66
CA VAL A 26 1.05 5.41 -9.14
C VAL A 26 1.79 6.44 -10.01
N LYS A 27 3.07 6.73 -9.72
CA LYS A 27 3.91 7.58 -10.57
C LYS A 27 4.19 6.93 -11.93
N ALA A 28 4.31 5.61 -12.00
CA ALA A 28 4.43 4.89 -13.27
C ALA A 28 3.13 4.92 -14.06
N LEU A 29 1.97 4.81 -13.40
CA LEU A 29 0.66 4.93 -14.03
C LEU A 29 0.43 6.33 -14.62
N GLU A 30 0.86 7.38 -13.94
CA GLU A 30 0.76 8.76 -14.44
C GLU A 30 1.61 8.93 -15.72
N LYS A 31 2.85 8.43 -15.72
CA LYS A 31 3.70 8.41 -16.92
C LYS A 31 3.09 7.62 -18.08
N ALA A 32 2.37 6.54 -17.77
CA ALA A 32 1.63 5.75 -18.74
C ALA A 32 0.29 6.39 -19.16
N LYS A 33 -0.06 7.58 -18.63
CA LYS A 33 -1.31 8.31 -18.86
C LYS A 33 -2.56 7.53 -18.46
N LEU A 34 -2.45 6.64 -17.47
CA LEU A 34 -3.55 5.83 -16.93
C LEU A 34 -4.24 6.51 -15.73
N VAL A 35 -3.58 7.48 -15.11
CA VAL A 35 -4.14 8.37 -14.07
C VAL A 35 -3.73 9.81 -14.38
N THR A 36 -4.52 10.79 -13.95
CA THR A 36 -4.12 12.21 -14.09
C THR A 36 -3.10 12.60 -13.02
N THR A 37 -2.41 13.72 -13.23
CA THR A 37 -1.48 14.30 -12.25
C THR A 37 -2.18 14.62 -10.93
N GLU A 38 -3.42 15.10 -10.98
CA GLU A 38 -4.24 15.37 -9.80
C GLU A 38 -4.56 14.10 -9.03
N GLU A 39 -4.97 13.04 -9.72
CA GLU A 39 -5.28 11.74 -9.12
C GLU A 39 -4.03 11.10 -8.51
N MET A 40 -2.90 11.15 -9.22
CA MET A 40 -1.61 10.70 -8.71
C MET A 40 -1.25 11.46 -7.43
N ASN A 41 -1.37 12.79 -7.42
CA ASN A 41 -1.06 13.62 -6.26
C ASN A 41 -1.97 13.28 -5.07
N GLN A 42 -3.27 13.08 -5.29
CA GLN A 42 -4.21 12.66 -4.25
C GLN A 42 -3.80 11.30 -3.65
N ILE A 43 -3.45 10.33 -4.49
CA ILE A 43 -2.99 9.01 -4.04
C ILE A 43 -1.70 9.13 -3.23
N VAL A 44 -0.72 9.89 -3.72
CA VAL A 44 0.57 10.07 -3.02
C VAL A 44 0.37 10.74 -1.66
N GLN A 45 -0.42 11.81 -1.58
CA GLN A 45 -0.72 12.51 -0.34
C GLN A 45 -1.50 11.63 0.64
N GLY A 46 -2.48 10.85 0.15
CA GLY A 46 -3.19 9.87 0.98
C GLY A 46 -2.24 8.81 1.54
N LEU A 47 -1.29 8.32 0.74
CA LEU A 47 -0.26 7.38 1.17
C LEU A 47 0.76 8.01 2.14
N ASP A 48 1.07 9.31 2.03
CA ASP A 48 1.85 10.06 3.02
C ASP A 48 1.12 10.13 4.37
N GLN A 49 -0.18 10.41 4.36
CA GLN A 49 -0.98 10.43 5.59
C GLN A 49 -1.01 9.05 6.26
N ILE A 50 -1.22 7.98 5.49
CA ILE A 50 -1.21 6.60 6.01
C ILE A 50 0.17 6.25 6.59
N SER A 51 1.25 6.68 5.93
CA SER A 51 2.61 6.51 6.46
C SER A 51 2.78 7.18 7.82
N GLY A 52 2.20 8.38 8.00
CA GLY A 52 2.17 9.08 9.28
C GLY A 52 1.43 8.27 10.35
N GLU A 53 0.24 7.78 10.03
CA GLU A 53 -0.58 6.96 10.95
C GLU A 53 0.14 5.68 11.40
N TRP A 54 0.82 4.98 10.49
CA TRP A 54 1.64 3.81 10.85
C TRP A 54 2.82 4.17 11.73
N SER A 55 3.55 5.25 11.39
CA SER A 55 4.75 5.66 12.15
C SER A 55 4.43 6.11 13.58
N GLN A 56 3.23 6.64 13.81
CA GLN A 56 2.75 7.10 15.10
C GLN A 56 2.00 6.00 15.89
N GLY A 57 1.82 4.81 15.30
CA GLY A 57 1.01 3.74 15.91
C GLY A 57 -0.48 4.05 15.98
N LEU A 58 -0.97 5.00 15.18
CA LEU A 58 -2.38 5.43 15.13
C LEU A 58 -3.20 4.64 14.09
N PHE A 59 -2.55 3.86 13.24
CA PHE A 59 -3.24 3.07 12.24
C PHE A 59 -4.09 1.97 12.89
N VAL A 60 -5.40 1.99 12.61
CA VAL A 60 -6.34 0.99 13.14
C VAL A 60 -6.54 -0.12 12.11
N ILE A 61 -5.99 -1.29 12.44
CA ILE A 61 -6.24 -2.54 11.73
C ILE A 61 -7.64 -3.04 12.09
N LYS A 62 -8.37 -3.49 11.07
CA LYS A 62 -9.72 -4.02 11.21
C LYS A 62 -9.74 -5.53 11.01
N PRO A 63 -10.78 -6.23 11.52
CA PRO A 63 -10.94 -7.66 11.31
C PRO A 63 -11.01 -8.07 9.82
N GLU A 64 -11.45 -7.15 8.96
CA GLU A 64 -11.58 -7.37 7.52
C GLU A 64 -10.25 -7.18 6.75
N ASP A 65 -9.17 -6.74 7.41
CA ASP A 65 -7.86 -6.60 6.79
C ASP A 65 -7.16 -7.96 6.74
N GLU A 66 -7.07 -8.55 5.55
CA GLU A 66 -6.41 -9.84 5.35
C GLU A 66 -4.88 -9.71 5.43
N ASP A 67 -4.33 -8.66 4.80
CA ASP A 67 -2.90 -8.40 4.64
C ASP A 67 -2.59 -6.88 4.71
N ILE A 68 -1.31 -6.51 4.73
CA ILE A 68 -0.90 -5.10 4.76
C ILE A 68 -1.39 -4.29 3.54
N HIS A 69 -1.56 -4.95 2.40
CA HIS A 69 -1.98 -4.29 1.16
C HIS A 69 -3.44 -3.86 1.25
N THR A 70 -4.32 -4.79 1.63
CA THR A 70 -5.75 -4.57 1.85
C THR A 70 -5.99 -3.55 2.96
N ALA A 71 -5.20 -3.57 4.05
CA ALA A 71 -5.26 -2.56 5.10
C ALA A 71 -4.99 -1.14 4.57
N ASN A 72 -3.89 -0.96 3.84
CA ASN A 72 -3.52 0.33 3.26
C ASN A 72 -4.51 0.79 2.19
N GLU A 73 -4.98 -0.13 1.33
CA GLU A 73 -5.98 0.14 0.29
C GLU A 73 -7.32 0.59 0.90
N ARG A 74 -7.81 -0.11 1.93
CA ARG A 74 -9.01 0.27 2.67
C ARG A 74 -8.86 1.66 3.26
N ARG A 75 -7.72 1.95 3.89
CA ARG A 75 -7.48 3.26 4.51
C ARG A 75 -7.39 4.35 3.44
N LEU A 76 -6.71 4.10 2.33
CA LEU A 76 -6.57 5.05 1.22
C LEU A 76 -7.93 5.37 0.59
N LYS A 77 -8.75 4.35 0.33
CA LYS A 77 -10.12 4.54 -0.17
C LYS A 77 -10.98 5.39 0.76
N LYS A 78 -10.79 5.27 2.08
CA LYS A 78 -11.47 6.13 3.07
C LYS A 78 -10.98 7.58 3.05
N LEU A 79 -9.72 7.82 2.69
CA LEU A 79 -9.13 9.17 2.66
C LEU A 79 -9.47 9.94 1.38
N ILE A 80 -9.36 9.31 0.22
CA ILE A 80 -9.45 10.00 -1.08
C ILE A 80 -10.64 9.57 -1.93
N GLY A 81 -11.36 8.51 -1.56
CA GLY A 81 -12.52 8.02 -2.29
C GLY A 81 -12.16 7.24 -3.55
N ALA A 82 -12.88 7.50 -4.65
CA ALA A 82 -12.78 6.75 -5.91
C ALA A 82 -11.38 6.68 -6.55
N PRO A 83 -10.54 7.74 -6.52
CA PRO A 83 -9.18 7.70 -7.06
C PRO A 83 -8.30 6.58 -6.50
N ALA A 84 -8.53 6.14 -5.26
CA ALA A 84 -7.79 5.03 -4.65
C ALA A 84 -7.86 3.73 -5.47
N GLY A 85 -8.98 3.48 -6.15
CA GLY A 85 -9.16 2.27 -6.95
C GLY A 85 -8.21 2.17 -8.15
N LYS A 86 -7.74 3.31 -8.68
CA LYS A 86 -6.82 3.33 -9.82
C LYS A 86 -5.42 2.80 -9.50
N LEU A 87 -5.07 2.68 -8.22
CA LEU A 87 -3.81 2.07 -7.78
C LEU A 87 -3.69 0.59 -8.20
N HIS A 88 -4.80 -0.07 -8.51
CA HIS A 88 -4.86 -1.45 -8.96
C HIS A 88 -4.73 -1.63 -10.48
N THR A 89 -4.79 -0.55 -11.25
CA THR A 89 -4.78 -0.64 -12.71
C THR A 89 -3.50 -1.30 -13.19
N GLY A 90 -3.60 -2.49 -13.79
CA GLY A 90 -2.45 -3.25 -14.30
C GLY A 90 -1.56 -3.92 -13.24
N ARG A 91 -1.97 -3.94 -11.96
CA ARG A 91 -1.15 -4.46 -10.86
C ARG A 91 -1.65 -5.83 -10.41
N SER A 92 -0.79 -6.85 -10.47
CA SER A 92 -1.05 -8.14 -9.83
C SER A 92 -0.66 -8.11 -8.36
N ARG A 93 -1.40 -8.85 -7.51
CA ARG A 93 -1.02 -9.04 -6.10
C ARG A 93 0.33 -9.76 -5.98
N ASN A 94 0.66 -10.68 -6.90
CA ASN A 94 1.96 -11.35 -6.91
C ASN A 94 3.12 -10.36 -7.09
N ASP A 95 2.96 -9.39 -8.00
CA ASP A 95 3.98 -8.37 -8.25
C ASP A 95 4.13 -7.43 -7.05
N GLN A 96 3.02 -7.08 -6.41
CA GLN A 96 2.99 -6.24 -5.22
C GLN A 96 3.65 -6.90 -4.01
N VAL A 97 3.40 -8.20 -3.80
CA VAL A 97 4.02 -8.99 -2.74
C VAL A 97 5.52 -9.16 -3.00
N CYS A 98 5.94 -9.51 -4.21
CA CYS A 98 7.35 -9.64 -4.58
C CYS A 98 8.13 -8.33 -4.39
N LEU A 99 7.56 -7.20 -4.84
CA LEU A 99 8.21 -5.89 -4.68
C LEU A 99 8.37 -5.51 -3.20
N SER A 100 7.38 -5.83 -2.37
CA SER A 100 7.41 -5.57 -0.93
C SER A 100 8.45 -6.44 -0.23
N ASN A 101 8.56 -7.71 -0.61
CA ASN A 101 9.49 -8.68 -0.05
C ASN A 101 10.95 -8.44 -0.46
N ILE A 102 11.24 -8.17 -1.74
CA ILE A 102 12.63 -7.99 -2.21
C ILE A 102 13.29 -6.81 -1.49
N LYS A 103 12.58 -5.70 -1.29
CA LYS A 103 13.13 -4.57 -0.53
C LYS A 103 13.25 -4.85 0.97
N ALA A 104 12.35 -5.64 1.56
CA ALA A 104 12.48 -6.05 2.96
C ALA A 104 13.75 -6.91 3.16
N VAL A 105 14.01 -7.86 2.26
CA VAL A 105 15.22 -8.71 2.28
C VAL A 105 16.49 -7.90 2.07
N VAL A 106 16.53 -7.02 1.05
CA VAL A 106 17.71 -6.16 0.80
C VAL A 106 17.95 -5.18 1.95
N TRP A 107 16.91 -4.66 2.59
CA TRP A 107 17.06 -3.78 3.75
C TRP A 107 17.53 -4.52 5.00
N TYR A 108 17.13 -5.79 5.19
CA TYR A 108 17.58 -6.62 6.30
C TYR A 108 19.01 -7.14 6.14
N LEU A 109 19.50 -7.26 4.90
CA LEU A 109 20.85 -7.75 4.58
C LEU A 109 21.93 -6.65 4.50
N ILE A 110 21.56 -5.37 4.48
CA ILE A 110 22.48 -4.22 4.38
C ILE A 110 22.56 -3.44 5.72
N LYS A 111 22.09 -4.05 6.81
CA LYS A 111 22.29 -3.59 8.19
C LYS A 111 23.15 -4.58 8.94
#